data_AF-F8IE71-F1
#
_entry.id   AF-F8IE71-F1
#
_cell.length_a   1.000
_cell.length_b   1.000
_cell.length_c   1.000
_cell.angle_alpha   90.00
_cell.angle_beta   90.00
_cell.angle_gamma   90.00
#
_symmetry.space_group_name_H-M   'P 1'
#
loop_
_entity.id
_entity.type
_entity.pdbx_description
1 polymer ?
#
loop_
_entity_poly.entity_id
_entity_poly.type
_entity_poly.pdbx_seq_one_letter_code
_entity_poly.pdbx_strand_id
1 'polypeptide(L)'
;MNRQWAIASIAMVCTLIAGCGTPLRGTNSSSGPSGRQAGVQVASETQVDPKLYAVCSAIYRGVEQALKENRNESFDTELQSVQAIGSSAPPLSPNGELFADAQQVVALCDAYTGEGAPAKVYNELQDSLRTLKQALDRYRSKLPRS
;
A
#
# COMPACT_ATOMS: atom_id res chain seq x y z
N MET A 1 -18.98 51.90 11.89
CA MET A 1 -17.56 51.98 12.33
C MET A 1 -17.07 50.55 12.49
N ASN A 2 -16.67 49.89 11.40
CA ASN A 2 -15.31 49.82 10.83
C ASN A 2 -14.25 49.39 11.84
N ARG A 3 -13.71 48.18 11.67
CA ARG A 3 -12.25 47.96 11.59
C ARG A 3 -11.94 46.61 10.93
N GLN A 4 -11.38 46.74 9.73
CA GLN A 4 -10.79 45.70 8.89
C GLN A 4 -9.46 45.25 9.50
N TRP A 5 -9.12 43.97 9.34
CA TRP A 5 -7.74 43.53 9.26
C TRP A 5 -7.57 42.65 8.02
N ALA A 6 -6.85 43.19 7.05
CA ALA A 6 -6.31 42.48 5.90
C ALA A 6 -4.80 42.21 6.14
N ILE A 7 -4.24 41.45 5.19
CA ILE A 7 -2.80 41.28 4.86
C ILE A 7 -2.16 40.08 5.58
N ALA A 8 -1.44 39.13 4.95
CA ALA A 8 -0.78 39.13 3.65
C ALA A 8 -0.70 37.74 2.98
N SER A 9 -0.57 37.80 1.66
CA SER A 9 -0.24 36.76 0.69
C SER A 9 1.12 36.10 0.92
N ILE A 10 1.22 34.81 0.61
CA ILE A 10 2.43 34.23 0.00
C ILE A 10 2.00 33.39 -1.19
N ALA A 11 2.37 33.87 -2.38
CA ALA A 11 2.35 33.12 -3.61
C ALA A 11 3.56 32.18 -3.65
N MET A 12 3.38 30.93 -4.08
CA MET A 12 4.51 30.10 -4.52
C MET A 12 4.15 29.30 -5.78
N VAL A 13 4.46 29.93 -6.91
CA VAL A 13 5.11 29.36 -8.10
C VAL A 13 4.57 28.01 -8.61
N CYS A 14 3.58 28.07 -9.51
CA CYS A 14 3.43 27.06 -10.56
C CYS A 14 4.43 27.37 -11.68
N THR A 15 5.53 26.62 -11.75
CA THR A 15 6.39 26.59 -12.94
C THR A 15 6.28 25.23 -13.62
N LEU A 16 5.81 25.30 -14.87
CA LEU A 16 5.88 24.33 -15.96
C LEU A 16 7.21 23.58 -16.00
N ILE A 17 7.26 22.30 -16.41
CA ILE A 17 7.99 21.85 -17.62
C ILE A 17 7.35 20.55 -18.15
N ALA A 18 7.00 20.55 -19.44
CA ALA A 18 6.62 19.39 -20.24
C ALA A 18 7.84 18.49 -20.55
N GLY A 19 7.64 17.18 -20.63
CA GLY A 19 8.73 16.26 -21.00
C GLY A 19 8.23 14.89 -21.45
N CYS A 20 7.61 14.84 -22.62
CA CYS A 20 7.53 13.63 -23.43
C CYS A 20 8.93 13.45 -24.07
N GLY A 21 9.64 12.37 -23.77
CA GLY A 21 11.01 12.20 -24.24
C GLY A 21 11.51 10.77 -24.11
N THR A 22 11.23 9.95 -25.12
CA THR A 22 12.01 8.76 -25.46
C THR A 22 13.38 9.19 -26.00
N PRO A 23 14.47 8.52 -25.61
CA PRO A 23 15.64 8.41 -26.46
C PRO A 23 15.93 6.93 -26.78
N LEU A 24 15.74 6.58 -28.06
CA LEU A 24 16.33 5.38 -28.65
C LEU A 24 17.60 5.78 -29.43
N ARG A 25 18.69 5.08 -29.08
CA ARG A 25 19.79 4.61 -29.96
C ARG A 25 20.84 5.63 -30.44
N GLY A 26 22.11 5.36 -30.10
CA GLY A 26 23.30 6.04 -30.66
C GLY A 26 24.64 5.54 -30.08
N THR A 27 25.07 4.38 -30.59
CA THR A 27 26.39 3.73 -30.70
C THR A 27 27.72 4.37 -30.18
N ASN A 28 28.53 3.47 -29.57
CA ASN A 28 30.00 3.27 -29.67
C ASN A 28 31.05 4.00 -28.79
N SER A 29 31.96 3.15 -28.25
CA SER A 29 33.36 3.38 -27.83
C SER A 29 33.58 4.11 -26.49
N SER A 30 34.53 3.78 -25.61
CA SER A 30 35.45 2.65 -25.40
C SER A 30 36.08 2.80 -24.00
N SER A 31 36.51 1.69 -23.40
CA SER A 31 37.60 1.56 -22.41
C SER A 31 37.51 2.22 -21.02
N GLY A 32 37.56 1.37 -19.98
CA GLY A 32 38.31 1.68 -18.74
C GLY A 32 37.62 1.27 -17.43
N PRO A 33 38.33 0.63 -16.45
CA PRO A 33 37.74 -0.36 -15.55
C PRO A 33 37.42 0.17 -14.14
N SER A 34 36.68 -0.65 -13.40
CA SER A 34 36.59 -0.64 -11.93
C SER A 34 35.81 0.53 -11.32
N GLY A 35 34.50 0.36 -11.24
CA GLY A 35 33.65 1.11 -10.34
C GLY A 35 32.45 0.27 -9.99
N ARG A 36 32.57 -0.50 -8.90
CA ARG A 36 31.51 -1.16 -8.13
C ARG A 36 30.16 -1.25 -8.86
N GLN A 37 29.77 -2.46 -9.27
CA GLN A 37 28.36 -2.81 -9.36
C GLN A 37 27.72 -2.46 -8.02
N ALA A 38 27.22 -1.23 -7.91
CA ALA A 38 26.02 -0.96 -7.16
C ALA A 38 24.99 -1.85 -7.86
N GLY A 39 24.87 -3.08 -7.37
CA GLY A 39 23.67 -3.85 -7.54
C GLY A 39 22.58 -2.93 -7.01
N VAL A 40 21.98 -2.16 -7.92
CA VAL A 40 20.56 -1.87 -7.84
C VAL A 40 19.99 -3.27 -7.77
N GLN A 41 19.81 -3.74 -6.53
CA GLN A 41 18.98 -4.89 -6.27
C GLN A 41 17.67 -4.48 -6.88
N VAL A 42 17.43 -4.98 -8.10
CA VAL A 42 16.09 -5.27 -8.57
C VAL A 42 15.62 -6.33 -7.57
N ALA A 43 15.27 -5.87 -6.36
CA ALA A 43 14.69 -6.71 -5.33
C ALA A 43 13.44 -7.24 -6.00
N SER A 44 13.53 -8.52 -6.34
CA SER A 44 12.64 -9.26 -7.20
C SER A 44 11.22 -8.74 -7.08
N GLU A 45 10.64 -8.22 -8.17
CA GLU A 45 9.20 -7.89 -8.23
C GLU A 45 8.31 -9.08 -7.84
N THR A 46 8.90 -10.28 -7.75
CA THR A 46 8.28 -11.53 -7.33
C THR A 46 8.40 -11.84 -5.83
N GLN A 47 9.27 -11.17 -5.08
CA GLN A 47 9.53 -11.45 -3.66
C GLN A 47 8.66 -10.57 -2.76
N VAL A 48 8.06 -11.21 -1.77
CA VAL A 48 7.14 -10.55 -0.83
C VAL A 48 7.94 -9.94 0.32
N ASP A 49 7.63 -8.70 0.66
CA ASP A 49 8.19 -8.06 1.84
C ASP A 49 7.66 -8.76 3.10
N PRO A 50 8.53 -9.32 3.95
CA PRO A 50 8.09 -10.10 5.11
C PRO A 50 7.39 -9.25 6.18
N LYS A 51 7.68 -7.94 6.27
CA LYS A 51 6.98 -7.04 7.18
C LYS A 51 5.59 -6.74 6.67
N LEU A 52 5.45 -6.41 5.38
CA LEU A 52 4.14 -6.20 4.76
C LEU A 52 3.25 -7.43 4.94
N TYR A 53 3.78 -8.61 4.63
CA TYR A 53 3.08 -9.88 4.83
C TYR A 53 2.62 -10.08 6.28
N ALA A 54 3.51 -9.81 7.24
CA ALA A 54 3.19 -9.96 8.66
C ALA A 54 2.04 -9.04 9.10
N VAL A 55 2.03 -7.78 8.64
CA VAL A 55 0.96 -6.83 8.99
C VAL A 55 -0.35 -7.19 8.28
N CYS A 56 -0.31 -7.54 6.98
CA CYS A 56 -1.49 -8.04 6.27
C CYS A 56 -2.08 -9.29 6.96
N SER A 57 -1.22 -10.19 7.46
CA SER A 57 -1.66 -11.34 8.24
C SER A 57 -2.26 -10.96 9.60
N ALA A 58 -1.75 -9.91 10.25
CA ALA A 58 -2.31 -9.40 11.50
C ALA A 58 -3.70 -8.79 11.29
N ILE A 59 -3.88 -7.98 10.24
CA ILE A 59 -5.18 -7.43 9.84
C ILE A 59 -6.19 -8.55 9.58
N TYR A 60 -5.83 -9.54 8.76
CA TYR A 60 -6.73 -10.66 8.48
C TYR A 60 -7.19 -11.36 9.76
N ARG A 61 -6.27 -11.68 10.69
CA ARG A 61 -6.60 -12.38 11.94
C ARG A 61 -7.40 -11.50 12.90
N GLY A 62 -7.02 -10.23 13.03
CA GLY A 62 -7.70 -9.28 13.90
C GLY A 62 -9.14 -9.07 13.47
N VAL A 63 -9.37 -8.77 12.18
CA VAL A 63 -10.72 -8.55 11.66
C VAL A 63 -11.55 -9.83 11.68
N GLU A 64 -10.98 -10.99 11.34
CA GLU A 64 -11.66 -12.30 11.47
C GLU A 64 -12.12 -12.54 12.91
N GLN A 65 -11.28 -12.23 13.89
CA GLN A 65 -11.61 -12.38 15.30
C GLN A 65 -12.66 -11.34 15.75
N ALA A 66 -12.51 -10.08 15.37
CA ALA A 66 -13.46 -9.01 15.70
C ALA A 66 -14.86 -9.34 15.18
N LEU A 67 -14.99 -9.87 13.97
CA LEU A 67 -16.27 -10.33 13.42
C LEU A 67 -16.85 -11.51 14.17
N LYS A 68 -16.02 -12.50 14.52
CA LYS A 68 -16.46 -13.68 15.27
C LYS A 68 -16.95 -13.33 16.67
N GLU A 69 -16.30 -12.37 17.31
CA GLU A 69 -16.61 -11.92 18.66
C GLU A 69 -17.57 -10.73 18.71
N ASN A 70 -17.99 -10.22 17.55
CA ASN A 70 -18.82 -9.03 17.39
C ASN A 70 -18.26 -7.82 18.18
N ARG A 71 -16.93 -7.62 18.08
CA ARG A 71 -16.22 -6.51 18.70
C ARG A 71 -16.05 -5.35 17.73
N ASN A 72 -16.12 -4.14 18.26
CA ASN A 72 -15.74 -2.93 17.55
C ASN A 72 -14.26 -2.64 17.83
N GLU A 73 -13.39 -3.07 16.92
CA GLU A 73 -11.95 -2.82 16.98
C GLU A 73 -11.54 -2.02 15.73
N SER A 74 -10.71 -1.00 15.92
CA SER A 74 -10.09 -0.24 14.82
C SER A 74 -8.75 -0.87 14.47
N PHE A 75 -8.45 -0.88 13.17
CA PHE A 75 -7.20 -1.38 12.60
C PHE A 75 -6.39 -0.24 11.94
N ASP A 76 -6.61 1.01 12.36
CA ASP A 76 -5.96 2.20 11.82
C ASP A 76 -4.43 2.15 11.94
N THR A 77 -3.92 1.59 13.04
CA THR A 77 -2.48 1.50 13.29
C THR A 77 -1.82 0.51 12.33
N GLU A 78 -2.45 -0.64 12.13
CA GLU A 78 -2.04 -1.65 11.17
C GLU A 78 -2.12 -1.11 9.74
N LEU A 79 -3.19 -0.36 9.42
CA LEU A 79 -3.34 0.28 8.12
C LEU A 79 -2.24 1.31 7.85
N GLN A 80 -1.89 2.15 8.83
CA GLN A 80 -0.76 3.09 8.71
C GLN A 80 0.56 2.36 8.49
N SER A 81 0.78 1.24 9.18
CA SER A 81 1.97 0.40 9.00
C SER A 81 2.03 -0.19 7.59
N VAL A 82 0.90 -0.69 7.07
CA VAL A 82 0.76 -1.20 5.71
C VAL A 82 0.96 -0.10 4.66
N GLN A 83 0.48 1.13 4.89
CA GLN A 83 0.74 2.28 4.01
C GLN A 83 2.20 2.69 3.97
N ALA A 84 2.90 2.69 5.11
CA ALA A 84 4.31 3.03 5.17
C ALA A 84 5.21 2.06 4.38
N ILE A 85 4.77 0.81 4.19
CA ILE A 85 5.54 -0.25 3.55
C ILE A 85 5.07 -0.50 2.11
N GLY A 86 3.75 -0.54 1.88
CA GLY A 86 3.14 -1.02 0.64
C GLY A 86 2.73 0.06 -0.36
N SER A 87 2.64 1.33 0.03
CA SER A 87 2.12 2.41 -0.85
C SER A 87 2.97 2.67 -2.10
N SER A 88 4.24 2.28 -2.09
CA SER A 88 5.16 2.39 -3.23
C SER A 88 5.22 1.12 -4.08
N ALA A 89 4.55 0.04 -3.68
CA ALA A 89 4.56 -1.22 -4.41
C ALA A 89 3.76 -1.11 -5.72
N PRO A 90 4.24 -1.70 -6.83
CA PRO A 90 3.45 -1.77 -8.06
C PRO A 90 2.13 -2.50 -7.80
N PRO A 91 0.96 -1.99 -8.28
CA PRO A 91 -0.35 -2.58 -7.96
C PRO A 91 -0.51 -4.05 -8.34
N LEU A 92 0.20 -4.51 -9.37
CA LEU A 92 0.16 -5.89 -9.86
C LEU A 92 1.27 -6.77 -9.28
N SER A 93 2.10 -6.23 -8.38
CA SER A 93 3.09 -7.02 -7.65
C SER A 93 2.45 -7.77 -6.49
N PRO A 94 3.07 -8.85 -5.97
CA PRO A 94 2.61 -9.53 -4.76
C PRO A 94 2.39 -8.60 -3.56
N ASN A 95 3.26 -7.60 -3.41
CA ASN A 95 3.16 -6.60 -2.35
C ASN A 95 2.00 -5.62 -2.61
N GLY A 96 1.76 -5.24 -3.86
CA GLY A 96 0.64 -4.38 -4.25
C GLY A 96 -0.72 -5.06 -4.04
N GLU A 97 -0.85 -6.35 -4.37
CA GLU A 97 -2.08 -7.11 -4.12
C GLU A 97 -2.35 -7.25 -2.62
N LEU A 98 -1.36 -7.67 -1.82
CA LEU A 98 -1.50 -7.77 -0.36
C LEU A 98 -1.86 -6.43 0.30
N PHE A 99 -1.26 -5.34 -0.20
CA PHE A 99 -1.54 -3.98 0.25
C PHE A 99 -3.00 -3.59 -0.05
N ALA A 100 -3.44 -3.70 -1.30
CA ALA A 100 -4.77 -3.32 -1.72
C ALA A 100 -5.87 -4.12 -1.00
N ASP A 101 -5.68 -5.44 -0.89
CA ASP A 101 -6.63 -6.32 -0.19
C ASP A 101 -6.73 -5.96 1.30
N ALA A 102 -5.60 -5.70 1.96
CA ALA A 102 -5.57 -5.30 3.37
C ALA A 102 -6.24 -3.95 3.59
N GLN A 103 -6.01 -2.96 2.73
CA GLN A 103 -6.69 -1.67 2.79
C GLN A 103 -8.20 -1.81 2.64
N GLN A 104 -8.64 -2.63 1.68
CA GLN A 104 -10.07 -2.88 1.45
C GLN A 104 -10.74 -3.55 2.66
N VAL A 105 -10.07 -4.52 3.29
CA VAL A 105 -10.56 -5.17 4.52
C VAL A 105 -10.73 -4.16 5.65
N VAL A 106 -9.74 -3.30 5.91
CA VAL A 106 -9.83 -2.30 6.99
C VAL A 106 -10.96 -1.31 6.70
N ALA A 107 -11.02 -0.76 5.49
CA ALA A 107 -12.07 0.20 5.11
C ALA A 107 -13.50 -0.38 5.25
N LEU A 108 -13.69 -1.66 4.90
CA LEU A 108 -14.97 -2.35 5.08
C LEU A 108 -15.26 -2.69 6.55
N CYS A 109 -14.23 -2.97 7.35
CA CYS A 109 -14.38 -3.16 8.80
C CYS A 109 -14.85 -1.88 9.47
N ASP A 110 -14.25 -0.73 9.14
CA ASP A 110 -14.67 0.58 9.67
C ASP A 110 -16.10 0.94 9.22
N ALA A 111 -16.44 0.64 7.97
CA ALA A 111 -17.80 0.83 7.46
C ALA A 111 -18.82 -0.10 8.14
N TYR A 112 -18.41 -1.31 8.54
CA TYR A 112 -19.25 -2.27 9.24
C TYR A 112 -19.51 -1.86 10.69
N THR A 113 -18.51 -1.31 11.38
CA THR A 113 -18.64 -0.84 12.78
C THR A 113 -19.26 0.54 12.90
N GLY A 114 -19.39 1.26 11.78
CA GLY A 114 -20.09 2.54 11.69
C GLY A 114 -21.58 2.45 12.05
N GLU A 115 -22.13 3.53 12.61
CA GLU A 115 -23.54 3.61 12.96
C GLU A 115 -24.43 3.48 11.71
N GLY A 116 -25.41 2.57 11.76
CA GLY A 116 -26.34 2.35 10.64
C GLY A 116 -25.75 1.58 9.46
N ALA A 117 -24.64 0.85 9.64
CA ALA A 117 -24.00 0.06 8.60
C ALA A 117 -25.01 -0.87 7.87
N PRO A 118 -25.10 -0.80 6.53
CA PRO A 118 -26.00 -1.68 5.80
C PRO A 118 -25.50 -3.13 5.85
N ALA A 119 -26.44 -4.08 5.92
CA ALA A 119 -26.12 -5.52 5.97
C ALA A 119 -25.24 -6.00 4.79
N LYS A 120 -25.28 -5.29 3.66
CA LYS A 120 -24.41 -5.55 2.49
C LYS A 120 -22.93 -5.44 2.83
N VAL A 121 -22.55 -4.51 3.71
CA VAL A 121 -21.14 -4.27 4.10
C VAL A 121 -20.56 -5.51 4.79
N TYR A 122 -21.35 -6.21 5.60
CA TYR A 122 -20.91 -7.46 6.21
C TYR A 122 -20.52 -8.52 5.18
N ASN A 123 -21.35 -8.72 4.14
CA ASN A 123 -21.05 -9.69 3.08
C ASN A 123 -19.81 -9.26 2.28
N GLU A 124 -19.70 -7.97 1.95
CA GLU A 124 -18.53 -7.42 1.26
C GLU A 124 -17.25 -7.58 2.08
N LEU A 125 -17.32 -7.38 3.40
CA LEU A 125 -16.21 -7.58 4.32
C LEU A 125 -15.79 -9.05 4.39
N GLN A 126 -16.75 -9.98 4.47
CA GLN A 126 -16.47 -11.42 4.45
C GLN A 126 -15.78 -11.86 3.14
N ASP A 127 -16.23 -11.32 2.00
CA ASP A 127 -15.62 -11.61 0.71
C ASP A 127 -14.21 -11.00 0.62
N SER A 128 -14.02 -9.76 1.10
CA SER A 128 -12.71 -9.11 1.15
C SER A 128 -11.72 -9.87 2.03
N LEU A 129 -12.15 -10.35 3.21
CA LEU A 129 -11.34 -11.21 4.07
C LEU A 129 -10.93 -12.51 3.40
N ARG A 130 -11.84 -13.11 2.61
CA ARG A 130 -11.53 -14.31 1.83
C ARG A 130 -10.46 -14.04 0.79
N THR A 131 -10.56 -12.92 0.08
CA THR A 131 -9.55 -12.49 -0.91
C THR A 131 -8.19 -12.26 -0.25
N LEU A 132 -8.14 -11.50 0.85
CA LEU A 132 -6.90 -11.26 1.60
C LEU A 132 -6.27 -12.57 2.09
N LYS A 133 -7.08 -13.50 2.63
CA LYS A 133 -6.61 -14.83 3.04
C LYS A 133 -6.01 -15.60 1.86
N GLN A 134 -6.66 -15.58 0.71
CA GLN A 134 -6.15 -16.25 -0.49
C GLN A 134 -4.83 -15.65 -0.98
N ALA A 135 -4.69 -14.32 -0.95
CA ALA A 135 -3.44 -13.64 -1.27
C ALA A 135 -2.32 -14.05 -0.28
N LEU A 136 -2.60 -14.03 1.03
CA LEU A 136 -1.66 -14.49 2.06
C LEU A 136 -1.23 -15.95 1.85
N ASP A 137 -2.18 -16.85 1.62
CA ASP A 137 -1.91 -18.27 1.38
C ASP A 137 -1.05 -18.47 0.11
N ARG A 138 -1.35 -17.73 -0.96
CA ARG A 138 -0.58 -17.75 -2.23
C ARG A 138 0.86 -17.29 -2.02
N TYR A 139 1.04 -16.22 -1.25
CA TYR A 139 2.31 -15.51 -1.12
C TYR A 139 3.21 -16.00 0.01
N ARG A 140 2.70 -16.85 0.90
CA ARG A 140 3.48 -17.50 1.95
C ARG A 140 4.75 -18.20 1.43
N SER A 141 4.66 -18.82 0.26
CA SER A 141 5.80 -19.52 -0.37
C SER A 141 6.87 -18.60 -0.94
N LYS A 142 6.55 -17.31 -1.13
CA LYS A 142 7.44 -16.29 -1.72
C LYS A 142 8.15 -15.43 -0.66
N LEU A 143 8.02 -15.79 0.61
CA LEU A 143 8.77 -15.16 1.71
C LEU A 143 10.24 -15.60 1.65
N PRO A 144 11.20 -14.72 2.01
CA PRO A 144 12.60 -15.10 2.13
C PRO A 144 12.74 -16.27 3.11
N ARG A 145 13.43 -17.33 2.69
CA ARG A 145 13.89 -18.37 3.60
C ARG A 145 15.04 -17.79 4.43
N SER A 146 14.86 -17.75 5.75
CA SER A 146 15.90 -17.37 6.71
C SER A 146 17.00 -18.43 6.77
#